data_AF-A0A2M7RV94-F1
#
_entry.id   AF-A0A2M7RV94-F1
#
_cell.length_a   1.000
_cell.length_b   1.000
_cell.length_c   1.000
_cell.angle_alpha   90.00
_cell.angle_beta   90.00
_cell.angle_gamma   90.00
#
_symmetry.space_group_name_H-M   'P 1'
#
loop_
_entity.id
_entity.type
_entity.pdbx_description
1 polymer ?
#
loop_
_entity_poly.entity_id
_entity_poly.type
_entity_poly.pdbx_seq_one_letter_code
_entity_poly.pdbx_strand_id
1 'polypeptide(L)' 'MSNKDIEKKFVGQPIFKQLIDFIPKSKFDLLAKKHHTDRYYKTFTAWTQLVTMLFGVFSRCDSMGEI' A
#
# COMPACT_ATOMS: atom_id res chain seq x y z
N MET A 1 33.66 8.32 12.58
CA MET A 1 33.66 8.09 11.13
C MET A 1 32.22 8.01 10.67
N SER A 2 31.75 9.01 9.91
CA SER A 2 30.37 9.05 9.41
C SER A 2 30.23 8.01 8.30
N ASN A 3 29.44 6.96 8.54
CA ASN A 3 29.01 6.04 7.50
C ASN A 3 28.17 6.83 6.50
N LYS A 4 28.75 7.22 5.37
CA LYS A 4 27.96 7.60 4.21
C LYS A 4 27.30 6.32 3.71
N ASP A 5 25.98 6.22 3.86
CA ASP A 5 25.18 5.21 3.17
C ASP A 5 25.32 5.44 1.65
N ILE A 6 26.27 4.75 1.02
CA ILE A 6 26.55 4.82 -0.43
C ILE A 6 25.54 3.98 -1.23
N GLU A 7 24.72 3.17 -0.56
CA GLU A 7 23.69 2.37 -1.22
C GLU A 7 22.51 3.25 -1.63
N LYS A 8 22.32 3.41 -2.94
CA LYS A 8 21.10 3.99 -3.50
C LYS A 8 19.94 2.98 -3.36
N LYS A 9 19.36 2.88 -2.16
CA LYS A 9 18.35 1.87 -1.76
C LYS A 9 17.01 1.94 -2.51
N PHE A 10 16.81 2.92 -3.39
CA PHE A 10 15.51 3.22 -3.99
C PHE A 10 15.56 3.52 -5.50
N VAL A 11 16.70 3.30 -6.18
CA VAL A 11 16.82 3.59 -7.62
C VAL A 11 15.93 2.64 -8.43
N GLY A 12 15.10 3.20 -9.31
CA GLY A 12 14.19 2.44 -10.16
C GLY A 12 12.88 2.00 -9.49
N GLN A 13 12.73 2.23 -8.18
CA GLN A 13 11.48 1.94 -7.48
C GLN A 13 10.52 3.13 -7.59
N PRO A 14 9.27 2.93 -8.02
CA PRO A 14 8.25 3.99 -8.01
C PRO A 14 8.08 4.58 -6.60
N ILE A 15 7.93 5.90 -6.50
CA ILE A 15 7.72 6.60 -5.22
C ILE A 15 6.51 6.02 -4.48
N PHE A 16 5.44 5.71 -5.20
CA PHE A 16 4.25 5.09 -4.62
C PHE A 16 4.56 3.74 -3.95
N LYS A 17 5.41 2.90 -4.56
CA LYS A 17 5.80 1.62 -3.97
C LYS A 17 6.64 1.83 -2.69
N GLN A 18 7.52 2.84 -2.68
CA GLN A 18 8.26 3.23 -1.48
C GLN A 18 7.32 3.64 -0.35
N LEU A 19 6.27 4.41 -0.65
CA LEU A 19 5.25 4.81 0.33
C LEU A 19 4.47 3.61 0.89
N ILE A 20 4.06 2.68 0.03
CA ILE A 20 3.34 1.47 0.46
C ILE A 20 4.22 0.56 1.33
N ASP A 21 5.54 0.53 1.10
CA ASP A 21 6.46 -0.29 1.88
C ASP A 21 6.61 0.18 3.34
N PHE A 22 6.24 1.42 3.67
CA PHE A 22 6.14 1.88 5.06
C PHE A 22 4.94 1.27 5.81
N ILE A 23 3.96 0.70 5.11
CA ILE A 23 2.78 0.10 5.72
C ILE A 23 3.08 -1.37 6.06
N PRO A 24 3.06 -1.78 7.34
CA PRO A 24 3.38 -3.15 7.73
C PRO A 24 2.28 -4.13 7.30
N LYS A 25 2.45 -4.75 6.13
CA LYS A 25 1.46 -5.68 5.54
C LYS A 25 1.06 -6.80 6.49
N SER A 26 1.98 -7.36 7.28
CA SER A 26 1.67 -8.43 8.23
C SER A 26 0.67 -8.00 9.32
N LYS A 27 0.77 -6.76 9.80
CA LYS A 27 -0.20 -6.21 10.77
C LYS A 27 -1.54 -5.95 10.11
N PHE A 28 -1.54 -5.47 8.87
CA PHE A 28 -2.75 -5.30 8.08
C PHE A 28 -3.47 -6.64 7.85
N ASP A 29 -2.75 -7.68 7.43
CA ASP A 29 -3.33 -9.00 7.18
C ASP A 29 -3.95 -9.60 8.47
N LEU A 30 -3.35 -9.35 9.64
CA LEU A 30 -3.93 -9.75 10.93
C LEU A 30 -5.28 -9.05 11.18
N LEU A 31 -5.34 -7.74 10.91
CA LEU A 31 -6.57 -6.95 11.06
C LEU A 31 -7.62 -7.38 10.04
N ALA A 32 -7.25 -7.57 8.78
CA ALA A 32 -8.15 -8.02 7.73
C ALA A 32 -8.79 -9.38 8.06
N LYS A 33 -8.00 -10.30 8.60
CA LYS A 33 -8.50 -11.59 9.11
C LYS A 33 -9.42 -11.41 10.32
N LYS A 34 -9.02 -10.60 11.30
CA LYS A 34 -9.81 -10.32 12.52
C LYS A 34 -11.19 -9.74 12.20
N HIS A 35 -11.26 -8.87 11.21
CA HIS A 35 -12.51 -8.22 10.79
C HIS A 35 -13.25 -8.99 9.70
N HIS A 36 -12.75 -10.15 9.29
CA HIS A 36 -13.29 -10.94 8.17
C HIS A 36 -13.52 -10.11 6.92
N THR A 37 -12.67 -9.11 6.67
CA THR A 37 -12.75 -8.26 5.49
C THR A 37 -12.76 -9.21 4.28
N ASP A 38 -11.77 -10.13 4.23
CA ASP A 38 -11.60 -11.35 3.40
C ASP A 38 -12.84 -12.01 2.75
N ARG A 39 -13.99 -11.97 3.43
CA ARG A 39 -14.92 -13.11 3.45
C ARG A 39 -15.74 -13.29 2.18
N TYR A 40 -16.14 -12.20 1.53
CA TYR A 40 -17.10 -12.24 0.41
C TYR A 40 -16.49 -11.88 -0.94
N TYR A 41 -15.29 -11.30 -0.97
CA TYR A 41 -14.67 -10.91 -2.23
C TYR A 41 -13.72 -11.98 -2.75
N LYS A 42 -13.79 -12.21 -4.06
CA LYS A 42 -13.05 -13.29 -4.72
C LYS A 42 -11.79 -12.81 -5.44
N THR A 43 -11.79 -11.55 -5.90
CA THR A 43 -10.74 -11.02 -6.80
C THR A 43 -10.16 -9.67 -6.35
N PHE A 44 -10.77 -9.00 -5.38
CA PHE A 44 -10.35 -7.67 -4.92
C PHE A 44 -10.16 -7.65 -3.40
N THR A 45 -8.95 -8.05 -2.97
CA THR A 45 -8.64 -8.21 -1.53
C THR A 45 -8.63 -6.88 -0.78
N ALA A 46 -8.74 -6.90 0.55
CA ALA A 46 -8.67 -5.69 1.38
C ALA A 46 -7.34 -4.94 1.17
N TRP A 47 -6.25 -5.67 0.93
CA TRP A 47 -4.97 -5.05 0.63
C TRP A 47 -5.00 -4.33 -0.72
N THR A 48 -5.56 -4.97 -1.76
CA THR A 48 -5.72 -4.34 -3.07
C THR A 48 -6.61 -3.10 -2.97
N GLN A 49 -7.73 -3.19 -2.24
CA GLN A 49 -8.63 -2.06 -1.96
C GLN A 49 -7.87 -0.88 -1.32
N LEU A 50 -7.06 -1.14 -0.28
CA LEU A 50 -6.27 -0.12 0.39
C LEU A 50 -5.29 0.57 -0.59
N VAL A 51 -4.52 -0.22 -1.33
CA VAL A 51 -3.53 0.31 -2.28
C VAL A 51 -4.21 1.12 -3.38
N THR A 52 -5.34 0.64 -3.92
CA THR A 52 -6.13 1.34 -4.94
C THR A 52 -6.70 2.66 -4.42
N MET A 53 -7.26 2.69 -3.20
CA MET A 53 -7.73 3.94 -2.59
C MET A 53 -6.60 4.95 -2.37
N LEU A 54 -5.44 4.51 -1.86
CA LEU A 54 -4.29 5.39 -1.67
C LEU A 54 -3.80 5.96 -3.01
N PHE A 55 -3.75 5.13 -4.05
CA PHE A 55 -3.40 5.59 -5.39
C PHE A 55 -4.38 6.65 -5.90
N GLY A 56 -5.68 6.44 -5.74
CA GLY A 56 -6.72 7.41 -6.10
C GLY A 56 -6.57 8.75 -5.38
N VAL A 57 -6.41 8.72 -4.06
CA VAL A 57 -6.21 9.92 -3.23
C VAL A 57 -4.97 10.70 -3.67
N PHE A 58 -3.84 10.02 -3.95
CA PHE A 58 -2.64 10.68 -4.45
C PHE A 58 -2.79 11.23 -5.88
N SER A 59 -3.71 10.66 -6.65
CA SER A 59 -4.03 11.10 -8.01
C SER A 59 -5.09 12.22 -8.04
N ARG A 60 -5.54 12.70 -6.87
CA ARG A 60 -6.63 13.68 -6.70
C ARG A 60 -7.98 13.20 -7.22
N CYS A 61 -8.24 11.89 -7.09
CA CYS A 61 -9.59 11.35 -7.21
C CYS A 61 -10.32 11.61 -5.89
N ASP A 62 -11.47 12.26 -5.97
CA ASP A 62 -12.32 12.61 -4.83
C ASP A 62 -13.37 11.52 -4.54
N SER A 63 -13.57 10.56 -5.46
CA SER A 63 -14.52 9.46 -5.27
C SER A 63 -14.01 8.11 -5.78
N MET A 64 -14.60 7.01 -5.27
CA MET A 64 -14.33 5.66 -5.77
C MET A 64 -14.75 5.46 -7.25
N GLY A 65 -15.66 6.29 -7.77
CA GLY A 65 -16.03 6.23 -9.18
C GLY A 65 -14.97 6.82 -10.12
N GLU A 66 -14.03 7.60 -9.58
CA GLU A 66 -12.90 8.19 -10.31
C GLU A 66 -11.63 7.35 -10.22
N ILE A 67 -11.64 6.29 -9.42
CA ILE A 67 -10.54 5.34 -9.22
C ILE A 67 -10.74 4.14 -10.14
#